data_AF-A0A3M1Y7H2-F1
#
_entry.id   AF-A0A3M1Y7H2-F1
#
_cell.length_a   1.000
_cell.length_b   1.000
_cell.length_c   1.000
_cell.angle_alpha   90.00
_cell.angle_beta   90.00
_cell.angle_gamma   90.00
#
_symmetry.space_group_name_H-M   'P 1'
#
loop_
_entity.id
_entity.type
_entity.pdbx_description
1 polymer ?
#
loop_
_entity_poly.entity_id
_entity_poly.type
_entity_poly.pdbx_seq_one_letter_code
_entity_poly.pdbx_strand_id
1 'polypeptide(L)'
;MGKGAIIFGILALLLILFIPQEGYAVQEHAGAEGLVAHELSHLFFILVSMYMFFKLSENSKSSGPRRDLRRAFLFFLLWNLITFSTHIFREWVNPGFFKGKYLYAGDVYHYLWYGGSLTEHIFLLLAVGFFLKTLLDLKELSIKQVDSHKQL
;
A
#
# COMPACT_ATOMS: atom_id res chain seq x y z
N MET A 1 31.32 1.88 9.37
CA MET A 1 30.44 0.78 9.82
C MET A 1 30.48 -0.34 8.79
N GLY A 2 30.71 -1.58 9.22
CA GLY A 2 30.75 -2.72 8.29
C GLY A 2 29.36 -3.06 7.72
N LYS A 3 29.30 -3.54 6.48
CA LYS A 3 28.03 -3.96 5.82
C LYS A 3 27.21 -4.94 6.67
N GLY A 4 27.88 -5.80 7.44
CA GLY A 4 27.24 -6.72 8.38
C GLY A 4 26.48 -6.03 9.52
N ALA A 5 26.99 -4.90 10.04
CA ALA A 5 26.30 -4.13 11.08
C ALA A 5 25.03 -3.45 10.55
N ILE A 6 25.04 -3.02 9.28
CA ILE A 6 23.87 -2.44 8.62
C ILE A 6 22.81 -3.51 8.38
N ILE A 7 23.20 -4.68 7.85
CA ILE A 7 22.28 -5.80 7.62
C ILE A 7 21.67 -6.30 8.94
N PHE A 8 22.50 -6.45 9.98
CA PHE A 8 22.03 -6.84 11.31
C PHE A 8 21.06 -5.80 11.90
N GLY A 9 21.36 -4.50 11.75
CA GLY A 9 20.46 -3.43 12.19
C GLY A 9 19.12 -3.45 11.45
N ILE A 10 19.11 -3.69 10.14
CA ILE A 10 17.88 -3.81 9.34
C ILE A 10 17.08 -5.05 9.77
N LEU A 11 17.74 -6.20 9.94
CA LEU A 11 17.07 -7.44 10.36
C LEU A 11 16.49 -7.31 11.78
N ALA A 12 17.22 -6.69 12.71
CA ALA A 12 16.73 -6.42 14.06
C ALA A 12 15.53 -5.47 14.05
N LEU A 13 15.57 -4.41 13.21
CA LEU A 13 14.45 -3.49 13.04
C LEU A 13 13.22 -4.19 12.45
N LEU A 14 13.40 -5.02 11.42
CA LEU A 14 12.31 -5.81 10.83
C LEU A 14 11.72 -6.77 11.85
N LEU A 15 12.54 -7.48 12.63
CA LEU A 15 12.09 -8.36 13.70
C LEU A 15 11.25 -7.61 14.74
N ILE A 16 11.64 -6.40 15.13
CA ILE A 16 10.86 -5.56 16.06
C ILE A 16 9.50 -5.18 15.46
N LEU A 17 9.44 -4.87 14.15
CA LEU A 17 8.18 -4.58 13.45
C LEU A 17 7.25 -5.80 13.35
N PHE A 18 7.78 -7.02 13.45
CA PHE A 18 7.02 -8.27 13.44
C PHE A 18 6.68 -8.81 14.83
N ILE A 19 7.09 -8.13 15.92
CA ILE A 19 6.62 -8.46 17.26
C ILE A 19 5.23 -7.81 17.42
N PRO A 20 4.14 -8.59 17.48
CA PRO A 20 2.82 -8.04 17.76
C PRO A 20 2.82 -7.52 19.20
N GLN A 21 3.01 -6.21 19.35
CA GLN A 21 2.64 -5.52 20.58
C GLN A 21 1.12 -5.34 20.55
N GLU A 22 0.46 -5.38 21.71
CA GLU A 22 -0.86 -4.77 21.86
C GLU A 22 -0.68 -3.27 21.61
N GLY A 23 -0.66 -2.89 20.33
CA GLY A 23 -0.60 -1.51 19.94
C GLY A 23 -1.83 -0.86 20.54
N TYR A 24 -1.62 0.22 21.29
CA TYR A 24 -2.56 1.33 21.46
C TYR A 24 -2.88 1.98 20.09
N ALA A 25 -3.16 1.16 19.08
CA ALA A 25 -3.42 1.47 17.69
C ALA A 25 -4.84 1.04 17.30
N VAL A 26 -5.74 1.07 18.29
CA VAL A 26 -7.13 1.41 18.03
C VAL A 26 -7.27 2.83 18.53
N GLN A 27 -6.84 3.81 17.72
CA GLN A 27 -7.68 5.01 17.68
C GLN A 27 -9.04 4.44 17.27
N GLU A 28 -9.95 4.24 18.23
CA GLU A 28 -11.35 4.29 17.86
C GLU A 28 -11.48 5.58 17.08
N HIS A 29 -11.77 5.46 15.79
CA HIS A 29 -11.98 6.60 14.92
C HIS A 29 -12.87 7.57 15.68
N ALA A 30 -12.51 8.85 15.69
CA ALA A 30 -13.26 9.88 16.40
C ALA A 30 -14.73 9.83 15.94
N GLY A 31 -15.56 9.06 16.64
CA GLY A 31 -16.91 8.68 16.22
C GLY A 31 -17.05 8.33 14.74
N ALA A 32 -18.25 8.59 14.21
CA ALA A 32 -18.57 8.44 12.80
C ALA A 32 -17.76 9.41 11.91
N GLU A 33 -17.32 10.55 12.44
CA GLU A 33 -16.61 11.58 11.67
C GLU A 33 -15.26 11.09 11.16
N GLY A 34 -14.50 10.39 12.01
CA GLY A 34 -13.21 9.82 11.64
C GLY A 34 -13.33 8.76 10.54
N LEU A 35 -14.34 7.90 10.62
CA LEU A 35 -14.62 6.89 9.60
C LEU A 35 -14.98 7.53 8.27
N VAL A 36 -15.87 8.52 8.26
CA VAL A 36 -16.28 9.23 7.05
C VAL A 36 -15.09 9.93 6.39
N ALA A 37 -14.25 10.63 7.15
CA ALA A 37 -13.06 11.30 6.62
C ALA A 37 -12.04 10.32 6.03
N HIS A 38 -11.89 9.14 6.66
CA HIS A 38 -11.01 8.07 6.18
C HIS A 38 -11.51 7.46 4.87
N GLU A 39 -12.79 7.12 4.79
CA GLU A 39 -13.42 6.59 3.57
C GLU A 39 -13.37 7.61 2.41
N LEU A 40 -13.57 8.90 2.70
CA LEU A 40 -13.41 9.97 1.71
C LEU A 40 -11.97 10.03 1.18
N SER A 41 -10.97 9.78 2.03
CA SER A 41 -9.57 9.75 1.61
C SER A 41 -9.30 8.62 0.62
N HIS A 42 -9.86 7.42 0.85
CA HIS A 42 -9.80 6.32 -0.11
C HIS A 42 -10.49 6.66 -1.44
N LEU A 43 -11.67 7.28 -1.39
CA LEU A 43 -12.39 7.71 -2.60
C LEU A 43 -11.58 8.71 -3.44
N PHE A 44 -11.00 9.73 -2.80
CA PHE A 44 -10.14 10.68 -3.51
C PHE A 44 -8.91 9.99 -4.10
N PHE A 45 -8.30 9.06 -3.37
CA PHE A 45 -7.12 8.35 -3.84
C PHE A 45 -7.45 7.38 -4.99
N ILE A 46 -8.64 6.77 -5.01
CA ILE A 46 -9.16 6.02 -6.16
C ILE A 46 -9.21 6.91 -7.40
N LEU A 47 -9.81 8.09 -7.29
CA LEU A 47 -9.94 9.03 -8.42
C LEU A 47 -8.57 9.46 -8.95
N VAL A 48 -7.65 9.83 -8.07
CA VAL A 48 -6.28 10.23 -8.46
C VAL A 48 -5.54 9.05 -9.10
N SER A 49 -5.61 7.86 -8.51
CA SER A 49 -4.93 6.67 -9.04
C SER A 49 -5.46 6.27 -10.40
N MET A 50 -6.78 6.34 -10.58
CA MET A 50 -7.44 6.09 -11.85
C MET A 50 -7.01 7.11 -12.92
N TYR A 51 -7.07 8.41 -12.60
CA TYR A 51 -6.61 9.47 -13.49
C TYR A 51 -5.15 9.27 -13.91
N MET A 52 -4.25 9.02 -12.95
CA MET A 52 -2.83 8.82 -13.22
C MET A 52 -2.57 7.57 -14.05
N PHE A 53 -3.27 6.46 -13.78
CA PHE A 53 -3.18 5.24 -14.57
C PHE A 53 -3.52 5.49 -16.05
N PHE A 54 -4.63 6.18 -16.32
CA PHE A 54 -5.05 6.51 -17.68
C PHE A 54 -4.10 7.52 -18.34
N LYS A 55 -3.69 8.56 -17.62
CA LYS A 55 -2.75 9.57 -18.15
C LYS A 55 -1.42 8.95 -18.56
N LEU A 56 -0.92 8.00 -17.78
CA LEU A 56 0.33 7.29 -18.10
C LEU A 56 0.15 6.30 -19.25
N SER A 57 -1.07 5.88 -19.58
CA SER A 57 -1.41 4.93 -20.66
C SER A 57 -1.43 5.55 -22.05
N GLU A 58 -1.51 6.88 -22.18
CA GLU A 58 -1.58 7.60 -23.48
C GLU A 58 -0.38 7.33 -24.42
N ASN A 59 0.71 6.71 -23.94
CA ASN A 59 1.84 6.31 -24.78
C ASN A 59 2.05 4.79 -24.69
N SER A 60 1.52 4.05 -25.66
CA SER A 60 1.54 2.58 -25.73
C SER A 60 2.94 1.95 -25.77
N LYS A 61 3.98 2.76 -26.03
CA LYS A 61 5.39 2.33 -26.06
C LYS A 61 6.16 2.57 -24.75
N SER A 62 5.48 2.89 -23.64
CA SER A 62 6.18 3.22 -22.40
C SER A 62 6.96 2.01 -21.87
N SER A 63 8.29 2.04 -22.01
CA SER A 63 9.23 1.21 -21.27
C SER A 63 9.85 2.01 -20.12
N GLY A 64 10.54 1.35 -19.20
CA GLY A 64 11.25 2.02 -18.11
C GLY A 64 10.34 2.63 -17.03
N PRO A 65 10.77 3.72 -16.37
CA PRO A 65 10.13 4.23 -15.14
C PRO A 65 8.65 4.55 -15.30
N ARG A 66 8.23 5.07 -16.46
CA ARG A 66 6.83 5.41 -16.73
C ARG A 66 5.89 4.20 -16.64
N ARG A 67 6.34 3.04 -17.12
CA ARG A 67 5.56 1.79 -17.06
C ARG A 67 5.39 1.32 -15.62
N ASP A 68 6.45 1.39 -14.84
CA ASP A 68 6.44 0.95 -13.45
C ASP A 68 5.63 1.94 -12.59
N LEU A 69 5.67 3.24 -12.89
CA LEU A 69 4.78 4.23 -12.28
C LEU A 69 3.30 3.95 -12.56
N ARG A 70 2.98 3.58 -13.81
CA ARG A 70 1.60 3.18 -14.17
C ARG A 70 1.16 1.94 -13.40
N ARG A 71 2.04 0.95 -13.23
CA ARG A 71 1.76 -0.25 -12.41
C ARG A 71 1.54 0.13 -10.94
N ALA A 72 2.35 1.04 -10.40
CA ALA A 72 2.15 1.54 -9.04
C ALA A 72 0.75 2.13 -8.86
N PHE A 73 0.30 3.01 -9.77
CA PHE A 73 -1.05 3.58 -9.70
C PHE A 73 -2.17 2.57 -9.92
N LEU A 74 -1.95 1.54 -10.74
CA LEU A 74 -2.90 0.42 -10.85
C LEU A 74 -3.05 -0.31 -9.51
N PHE A 75 -1.93 -0.61 -8.83
CA PHE A 75 -1.97 -1.30 -7.55
C PHE A 75 -2.47 -0.41 -6.41
N PHE A 76 -2.19 0.90 -6.41
CA PHE A 76 -2.83 1.84 -5.49
C PHE A 76 -4.35 1.91 -5.71
N LEU A 77 -4.82 1.88 -6.95
CA LEU A 77 -6.25 1.82 -7.25
C LEU A 77 -6.88 0.53 -6.68
N LEU A 78 -6.28 -0.63 -6.94
CA LEU A 78 -6.77 -1.92 -6.43
C LEU A 78 -6.74 -1.97 -4.90
N TRP A 79 -5.66 -1.49 -4.29
CA TRP A 79 -5.52 -1.40 -2.84
C TRP A 79 -6.65 -0.56 -2.25
N ASN A 80 -6.87 0.67 -2.74
CA ASN A 80 -7.91 1.54 -2.18
C ASN A 80 -9.32 0.97 -2.37
N LEU A 81 -9.62 0.33 -3.50
CA LEU A 81 -10.93 -0.32 -3.71
C LEU A 81 -11.17 -1.45 -2.70
N ILE A 82 -10.15 -2.26 -2.42
CA ILE A 82 -10.24 -3.35 -1.46
C ILE A 82 -10.36 -2.79 -0.05
N THR A 83 -9.48 -1.87 0.35
CA THR A 83 -9.49 -1.29 1.70
C THR A 83 -10.80 -0.57 2.01
N PHE A 84 -11.32 0.25 1.07
CA PHE A 84 -12.65 0.88 1.19
C PHE A 84 -13.75 -0.16 1.41
N SER A 85 -13.76 -1.23 0.60
CA SER A 85 -14.77 -2.30 0.74
C SER A 85 -14.62 -3.06 2.06
N THR A 86 -13.38 -3.36 2.47
CA THR A 86 -13.07 -4.04 3.72
C THR A 86 -13.45 -3.21 4.94
N HIS A 87 -13.30 -1.89 4.89
CA HIS A 87 -13.79 -1.00 5.95
C HIS A 87 -15.31 -1.02 6.05
N ILE A 88 -16.04 -1.00 4.92
CA ILE A 88 -17.49 -1.16 4.94
C ILE A 88 -17.89 -2.51 5.56
N PHE A 89 -17.24 -3.61 5.17
CA PHE A 89 -17.55 -4.93 5.74
C PHE A 89 -17.23 -5.03 7.22
N ARG A 90 -16.21 -4.29 7.71
CA ARG A 90 -15.88 -4.24 9.14
C ARG A 90 -17.06 -3.73 9.98
N GLU A 91 -17.83 -2.79 9.47
CA GLU A 91 -19.01 -2.25 10.16
C GLU A 91 -20.16 -3.26 10.29
N TRP A 92 -20.14 -4.33 9.50
CA TRP A 92 -21.15 -5.40 9.54
C TRP A 92 -20.67 -6.66 10.26
N VAL A 93 -19.39 -6.71 10.63
CA VAL A 93 -18.75 -7.88 11.23
C VAL A 93 -18.49 -7.62 12.70
N ASN A 94 -18.85 -8.57 13.57
CA ASN A 94 -18.52 -8.47 14.99
C ASN A 94 -17.01 -8.72 15.18
N PRO A 95 -16.22 -7.75 15.66
CA PRO A 95 -14.77 -7.89 15.82
C PRO A 95 -14.38 -8.96 16.87
N GLY A 96 -15.30 -9.36 17.74
CA GLY A 96 -15.12 -10.48 18.67
C GLY A 96 -14.98 -11.83 17.96
N PHE A 97 -15.40 -11.94 16.70
CA PHE A 97 -15.37 -13.19 15.93
C PHE A 97 -13.95 -13.71 15.65
N PHE A 98 -12.97 -12.81 15.55
CA PHE A 98 -11.58 -13.15 15.24
C PHE A 98 -10.66 -13.12 16.47
N LYS A 99 -11.22 -13.05 17.68
CA LYS A 99 -10.43 -13.09 18.92
C LYS A 99 -10.12 -14.54 19.30
N GLY A 100 -8.85 -14.95 19.14
CA GLY A 100 -8.34 -16.25 19.61
C GLY A 100 -7.56 -17.05 18.56
N LYS A 101 -7.29 -18.33 18.85
CA LYS A 101 -6.53 -19.26 17.97
C LYS A 101 -7.37 -19.92 16.86
N TYR A 102 -8.68 -19.68 16.84
CA TYR A 102 -9.61 -20.42 15.97
C TYR A 102 -10.40 -19.48 15.08
N LEU A 103 -10.47 -19.82 13.78
CA LEU A 103 -11.44 -19.26 12.87
C LEU A 103 -12.77 -20.00 13.10
N TYR A 104 -13.77 -19.30 13.63
CA TYR A 104 -15.12 -19.83 13.70
C TYR A 104 -15.75 -19.84 12.28
N ALA A 105 -16.74 -20.69 12.03
CA ALA A 105 -17.50 -20.67 10.78
C ALA A 105 -18.30 -19.35 10.73
N GLY A 106 -17.95 -18.47 9.79
CA GLY A 106 -18.52 -17.13 9.66
C GLY A 106 -19.52 -17.06 8.52
N ASP A 107 -20.26 -15.96 8.44
CA ASP A 107 -21.01 -15.63 7.24
C ASP A 107 -20.08 -15.10 6.13
N VAL A 108 -20.65 -14.78 4.96
CA VAL A 108 -19.90 -14.26 3.83
C VAL A 108 -19.13 -12.97 4.16
N TYR A 109 -19.64 -12.10 5.03
CA TYR A 109 -19.02 -10.82 5.38
C TYR A 109 -17.75 -11.03 6.22
N HIS A 110 -17.71 -12.03 7.09
CA HIS A 110 -16.51 -12.39 7.85
C HIS A 110 -15.37 -12.83 6.91
N TYR A 111 -15.69 -13.66 5.90
CA TYR A 111 -14.69 -14.09 4.92
C TYR A 111 -14.23 -12.95 4.00
N LEU A 112 -15.15 -12.07 3.59
CA LEU A 112 -14.82 -10.90 2.77
C LEU A 112 -13.95 -9.90 3.54
N TRP A 113 -14.26 -9.64 4.82
CA TRP A 113 -13.44 -8.80 5.68
C TRP A 113 -12.04 -9.40 5.88
N TYR A 114 -11.96 -10.66 6.31
CA TYR A 114 -10.68 -11.33 6.56
C TYR A 114 -9.81 -11.43 5.29
N GLY A 115 -10.39 -11.87 4.18
CA GLY A 115 -9.69 -11.94 2.90
C GLY A 115 -9.25 -10.56 2.41
N GLY A 116 -10.11 -9.56 2.50
CA GLY A 116 -9.80 -8.18 2.12
C GLY A 116 -8.66 -7.59 2.95
N SER A 117 -8.69 -7.75 4.27
CA SER A 117 -7.63 -7.31 5.19
C SER A 117 -6.28 -7.97 4.91
N LEU A 118 -6.24 -9.22 4.44
CA LEU A 118 -4.98 -9.82 4.00
C LEU A 118 -4.53 -9.24 2.64
N THR A 119 -5.46 -9.14 1.70
CA THR A 119 -5.15 -8.82 0.31
C THR A 119 -4.75 -7.35 0.13
N GLU A 120 -5.29 -6.43 0.94
CA GLU A 120 -4.91 -5.01 0.92
C GLU A 120 -3.40 -4.80 1.17
N HIS A 121 -2.80 -5.58 2.08
CA HIS A 121 -1.37 -5.49 2.38
C HIS A 121 -0.52 -5.90 1.18
N ILE A 122 -0.95 -6.93 0.45
CA ILE A 122 -0.27 -7.41 -0.75
C ILE A 122 -0.29 -6.32 -1.84
N PHE A 123 -1.46 -5.73 -2.08
CA PHE A 123 -1.60 -4.69 -3.09
C PHE A 123 -0.84 -3.42 -2.73
N LEU A 124 -0.87 -3.00 -1.46
CA LEU A 124 -0.08 -1.87 -0.97
C LEU A 124 1.43 -2.12 -1.16
N LEU A 125 1.90 -3.32 -0.82
CA LEU A 125 3.32 -3.69 -0.98
C LEU A 125 3.75 -3.62 -2.44
N LEU A 126 2.93 -4.15 -3.36
CA LEU A 126 3.20 -4.07 -4.79
C LEU A 126 3.19 -2.61 -5.28
N ALA A 127 2.22 -1.82 -4.86
CA ALA A 127 2.10 -0.41 -5.24
C ALA A 127 3.34 0.39 -4.82
N VAL A 128 3.73 0.29 -3.55
CA VAL A 128 4.92 0.94 -3.00
C VAL A 128 6.19 0.42 -3.67
N GLY A 129 6.30 -0.89 -3.91
CA GLY A 129 7.45 -1.48 -4.59
C GLY A 129 7.69 -0.90 -5.98
N PHE A 130 6.64 -0.84 -6.81
CA PHE A 130 6.73 -0.22 -8.14
C PHE A 130 6.98 1.29 -8.08
N PHE A 131 6.38 1.97 -7.10
CA PHE A 131 6.57 3.41 -6.92
C PHE A 131 8.01 3.75 -6.53
N LEU A 132 8.58 3.06 -5.54
CA LEU A 132 9.97 3.25 -5.11
C LEU A 132 10.95 2.91 -6.23
N LYS A 133 10.73 1.80 -6.95
CA LYS A 133 11.53 1.46 -8.12
C LYS A 133 11.54 2.59 -9.14
N THR A 134 10.38 3.18 -9.43
CA THR A 134 10.26 4.32 -10.35
C THR A 134 11.11 5.49 -9.88
N LEU A 135 11.05 5.86 -8.60
CA LEU A 135 11.83 6.98 -8.06
C LEU A 135 13.33 6.73 -8.16
N LEU A 136 13.78 5.49 -7.91
CA LEU A 136 15.19 5.11 -8.05
C LEU A 136 15.65 5.19 -9.52
N ASP A 137 14.86 4.66 -10.45
CA ASP A 137 15.19 4.70 -11.88
C ASP A 137 15.23 6.16 -12.40
N LEU A 138 14.29 7.02 -11.97
CA LEU A 138 14.27 8.44 -12.33
C LEU A 138 15.49 9.19 -11.78
N LYS A 139 15.92 8.88 -10.55
CA LYS A 139 17.14 9.45 -9.95
C LYS A 139 18.38 9.07 -10.77
N GLU A 140 18.50 7.81 -11.17
CA GLU A 140 19.65 7.34 -11.97
C GLU A 140 19.70 8.03 -13.34
N LEU A 141 18.54 8.17 -14.00
CA LEU A 141 18.44 8.89 -15.27
C LEU A 141 18.81 10.37 -15.14
N SER A 142 18.38 11.02 -14.06
CA SER A 142 18.72 12.42 -13.78
C SER A 142 20.23 12.62 -13.58
N ILE A 143 20.90 11.71 -12.88
CA ILE A 143 22.37 11.79 -12.67
C ILE A 143 23.10 11.64 -14.00
N LYS A 144 22.75 10.63 -14.81
CA LYS A 144 23.37 10.40 -16.13
C LYS A 144 23.22 11.61 -17.06
N GLN A 145 22.07 12.28 -17.02
CA GLN A 145 21.85 13.48 -17.83
C GLN A 145 22.78 14.64 -17.40
N VAL A 146 22.92 14.88 -16.09
CA VAL A 146 23.83 15.93 -15.57
C VAL A 146 25.28 15.66 -15.96
N ASP A 147 25.74 14.41 -15.86
CA ASP A 147 27.12 14.05 -16.22
C ASP A 147 27.39 14.23 -17.72
N SER A 148 26.41 13.92 -18.59
CA SER A 148 26.55 14.12 -20.04
C SER A 148 26.70 15.60 -20.42
N HIS A 149 26.07 16.52 -19.69
CA HIS A 149 26.20 17.96 -19.92
C HIS A 149 27.54 18.54 -19.44
N LYS A 150 28.27 17.85 -18.55
CA LYS A 150 29.60 18.28 -18.09
C LYS A 150 30.75 17.83 -19.00
N GLN A 151 30.47 16.93 -19.95
CA GLN A 151 31.47 16.40 -20.89
C GLN A 151 31.48 17.13 -22.25
N LEU A 152 30.64 18.15 -22.41
CA LEU A 152 30.56 19.05 -23.58
C LEU A 152 31.16 20.41 -23.22
#